data_AF-A0A844EL69-F1
#
_entry.id   AF-A0A844EL69-F1
#
_cell.length_a   1.000
_cell.length_b   1.000
_cell.length_c   1.000
_cell.angle_alpha   90.00
_cell.angle_beta   90.00
_cell.angle_gamma   90.00
#
_symmetry.space_group_name_H-M   'P 1'
#
loop_
_entity.id
_entity.type
_entity.pdbx_description
1 polymer ?
#
loop_
_entity_poly.entity_id
_entity_poly.type
_entity_poly.pdbx_seq_one_letter_code
_entity_poly.pdbx_strand_id
1 'polypeptide(L)'
;YNVIDNPMRKFQNPLSDEQLVTSEDFKKQRDDIMTMYNDKPALMNVKNLASQYGYDKEILTLDQLSDVVELPFEDTVIRVPADYDAILTRIYGDYMQLPPENARTEKHIVRLILNNQEFEL
;
A
#
# COMPACT_ATOMS: atom_id res chain seq x y z
N TYR A 1 3.32 11.93 -8.43
CA TYR A 1 2.68 10.66 -8.81
C TYR A 1 1.51 10.98 -9.74
N ASN A 2 1.68 10.78 -11.04
CA ASN A 2 0.67 11.01 -12.08
C ASN A 2 0.54 9.73 -12.93
N VAL A 3 0.14 8.64 -12.29
CA VAL A 3 0.24 7.28 -12.86
C VAL A 3 -1.03 6.88 -13.61
N ILE A 4 -2.15 7.57 -13.39
CA ILE A 4 -3.43 7.30 -14.05
C ILE A 4 -3.74 8.47 -14.99
N ASP A 5 -3.93 8.16 -16.27
CA ASP A 5 -4.36 9.13 -17.26
C ASP A 5 -5.88 9.31 -17.19
N ASN A 6 -6.33 10.25 -16.36
CA ASN A 6 -7.75 10.51 -16.15
C ASN A 6 -8.16 11.82 -16.84
N PRO A 7 -9.34 11.93 -17.47
CA PRO A 7 -9.89 13.18 -18.03
C PRO A 7 -9.89 14.39 -17.08
N MET A 8 -9.74 14.20 -15.77
CA MET A 8 -9.59 15.26 -14.77
C MET A 8 -8.21 15.95 -14.76
N ARG A 9 -7.19 15.37 -15.41
CA ARG A 9 -5.82 15.91 -15.46
C ARG A 9 -5.76 17.33 -16.02
N LYS A 10 -6.61 17.62 -17.00
CA LYS A 10 -6.73 18.95 -17.64
C LYS A 10 -7.25 20.04 -16.70
N PHE A 11 -7.79 19.67 -15.54
CA PHE A 11 -8.25 20.59 -14.50
C PHE A 11 -7.23 20.76 -13.36
N GLN A 12 -6.06 20.09 -13.43
CA GLN A 12 -5.00 20.32 -12.47
C GLN A 12 -4.21 21.57 -12.85
N ASN A 13 -4.42 22.64 -12.09
CA ASN A 13 -3.53 23.80 -12.14
C ASN A 13 -2.21 23.47 -11.42
N PRO A 14 -1.08 24.06 -11.84
CA PRO A 14 0.14 24.02 -11.03
C PRO A 14 -0.14 24.58 -9.63
N LEU A 15 0.53 24.02 -8.63
CA LEU A 15 0.43 24.51 -7.25
C LEU A 15 0.95 25.95 -7.17
N SER A 16 0.31 26.79 -6.37
CA SER A 16 0.84 28.11 -6.01
C SER A 16 2.09 27.97 -5.14
N ASP A 17 2.89 29.04 -5.02
CA ASP A 17 4.07 29.04 -4.15
C ASP A 17 3.73 28.70 -2.69
N GLU A 18 2.61 29.23 -2.17
CA GLU A 18 2.10 28.90 -0.83
C GLU A 18 1.74 27.40 -0.70
N GLN A 19 1.11 26.82 -1.73
CA GLN A 19 0.77 25.40 -1.75
C GLN A 19 2.03 24.51 -1.85
N LEU A 20 3.06 24.97 -2.56
CA LEU A 20 4.35 24.27 -2.63
C LEU A 20 5.03 24.24 -1.26
N VAL A 21 5.13 25.39 -0.58
CA VAL A 21 5.68 25.47 0.79
C VAL A 21 4.90 24.58 1.75
N THR A 22 3.56 24.65 1.71
CA THR A 22 2.71 23.79 2.55
C THR A 22 2.93 22.30 2.25
N SER A 23 3.11 21.94 0.97
CA SER A 23 3.42 20.57 0.57
C SER A 23 4.76 20.08 1.11
N GLU A 24 5.77 20.96 1.14
CA GLU A 24 7.08 20.66 1.73
C GLU A 24 6.98 20.46 3.24
N ASP A 25 6.23 21.30 3.95
CA ASP A 25 5.97 21.15 5.38
C ASP A 25 5.30 19.81 5.69
N PHE A 26 4.29 19.41 4.91
CA PHE A 26 3.64 18.11 5.10
C PHE A 26 4.58 16.93 4.79
N LYS A 27 5.45 17.04 3.79
CA LYS A 27 6.46 16.01 3.53
C LYS A 27 7.42 15.87 4.70
N LYS A 28 7.84 17.00 5.29
CA LYS A 28 8.71 17.01 6.46
C LYS A 28 8.02 16.39 7.68
N GLN A 29 6.80 16.81 8.00
CA GLN A 29 6.04 16.25 9.12
C GLN A 29 5.84 14.74 8.99
N ARG A 30 5.53 14.27 7.77
CA ARG A 30 5.41 12.85 7.49
C ARG A 30 6.74 12.12 7.71
N ASP A 31 7.86 12.68 7.24
CA ASP A 31 9.19 12.09 7.42
C ASP A 31 9.57 12.00 8.91
N ASP A 32 9.34 13.07 9.68
CA ASP A 32 9.59 13.12 11.12
C ASP A 32 8.76 12.04 11.86
N ILE A 33 7.50 11.81 11.46
CA ILE A 33 6.67 10.73 12.02
C ILE A 33 7.19 9.34 11.63
N MET A 34 7.51 9.14 10.35
CA MET A 34 7.94 7.84 9.82
C MET A 34 9.29 7.38 10.38
N THR A 35 10.15 8.34 10.77
CA THR A 35 11.50 8.10 11.28
C THR A 35 11.61 8.22 12.80
N MET A 36 10.54 8.61 13.49
CA MET A 36 10.50 8.90 14.94
C MET A 36 11.13 7.81 15.83
N TYR A 37 11.11 6.55 15.36
CA TYR A 37 11.56 5.39 16.13
C TYR A 37 12.78 4.67 15.54
N ASN A 38 13.45 5.24 14.53
CA ASN A 38 14.60 4.59 13.88
C ASN A 38 15.78 4.35 14.84
N ASP A 39 15.87 5.12 15.93
CA ASP A 39 16.90 5.00 16.97
C ASP A 39 16.53 4.01 18.09
N LYS A 40 15.41 3.29 17.97
CA LYS A 40 14.90 2.35 18.98
C LYS A 40 15.09 0.89 18.54
N PRO A 41 16.30 0.31 18.68
CA PRO A 41 16.59 -1.05 18.20
C PRO A 41 15.79 -2.16 18.91
N ALA A 42 15.15 -1.85 20.05
CA ALA A 42 14.26 -2.79 20.73
C ALA A 42 12.90 -2.95 20.04
N LEU A 43 12.53 -2.04 19.13
CA LEU A 43 11.29 -2.13 18.37
C LEU A 43 11.51 -3.00 17.13
N MET A 44 11.14 -4.28 17.26
CA MET A 44 11.35 -5.29 16.22
C MET A 44 10.15 -5.44 15.28
N ASN A 45 9.09 -4.66 15.48
CA ASN A 45 7.88 -4.71 14.68
C ASN A 45 7.72 -3.45 13.86
N VAL A 46 7.31 -3.59 12.61
CA VAL A 46 7.07 -2.50 11.67
C VAL A 46 5.69 -2.63 11.04
N LYS A 47 5.11 -1.49 10.65
CA LYS A 47 3.79 -1.43 10.03
C LYS A 47 3.84 -0.63 8.75
N ASN A 48 3.25 -1.18 7.70
CA ASN A 48 2.91 -0.41 6.51
C ASN A 48 1.77 0.59 6.84
N LEU A 49 2.10 1.87 6.96
CA LEU A 49 1.12 2.93 7.27
C LEU A 49 0.18 3.25 6.10
N ALA A 50 0.51 2.84 4.87
CA ALA A 50 -0.36 2.99 3.70
C ALA A 50 -1.25 1.76 3.43
N SER A 51 -1.28 0.81 4.37
CA SER A 51 -2.10 -0.40 4.26
C SER A 51 -3.59 -0.10 4.19
N GLN A 52 -4.30 -0.88 3.38
CA GLN A 52 -5.77 -0.89 3.36
C GLN A 52 -6.39 -1.78 4.45
N TYR A 53 -5.58 -2.60 5.13
CA TYR A 53 -6.06 -3.58 6.11
C TYR A 53 -6.13 -2.97 7.52
N GLY A 54 -6.84 -3.67 8.41
CA GLY A 54 -6.88 -3.32 9.83
C GLY A 54 -5.47 -3.13 10.42
N TYR A 55 -5.37 -2.26 11.43
CA TYR A 55 -4.08 -1.84 12.00
C TYR A 55 -3.21 -3.03 12.43
N ASP A 56 -3.82 -4.05 13.01
CA ASP A 56 -3.23 -5.27 13.55
C ASP A 56 -2.85 -6.32 12.49
N LYS A 57 -3.38 -6.22 11.26
CA LYS A 57 -3.24 -7.26 10.24
C LYS A 57 -1.90 -7.31 9.54
N GLU A 58 -1.23 -6.18 9.36
CA GLU A 58 0.01 -6.09 8.56
C GLU A 58 1.16 -5.51 9.40
N ILE A 59 1.29 -5.97 10.65
CA ILE A 59 2.44 -5.67 11.52
C ILE A 59 3.50 -6.75 11.30
N LEU A 60 4.60 -6.46 10.61
CA LEU A 60 5.65 -7.44 10.33
C LEU A 60 6.75 -7.35 11.39
N THR A 61 7.41 -8.46 11.72
CA THR A 61 8.68 -8.39 12.45
C THR A 61 9.80 -7.93 11.50
N LEU A 62 10.99 -7.59 12.03
CA LEU A 62 12.15 -7.37 11.19
C LEU A 62 12.62 -8.66 10.52
N ASP A 63 12.54 -9.81 11.21
CA ASP A 63 12.92 -11.12 10.68
C ASP A 63 12.05 -11.53 9.48
N GLN A 64 10.72 -11.61 9.67
CA GLN A 64 9.76 -10.85 8.84
C GLN A 64 10.16 -10.43 7.42
N LEU A 65 10.90 -9.33 7.40
CA LEU A 65 11.26 -8.56 6.22
C LEU A 65 12.63 -8.90 5.67
N SER A 66 13.56 -9.31 6.54
CA SER A 66 14.95 -9.53 6.15
C SER A 66 15.24 -10.98 5.76
N ASP A 67 14.54 -11.95 6.37
CA ASP A 67 14.73 -13.36 6.07
C ASP A 67 13.87 -13.76 4.86
N VAL A 68 14.54 -14.18 3.79
CA VAL A 68 13.92 -14.44 2.50
C VAL A 68 14.36 -15.77 1.92
N VAL A 69 13.44 -16.40 1.21
CA VAL A 69 13.65 -17.63 0.44
C VAL A 69 13.31 -17.39 -1.02
N GLU A 70 13.93 -18.19 -1.89
CA GLU A 70 13.64 -18.19 -3.32
C GLU A 70 12.62 -19.29 -3.64
N LEU A 71 11.51 -18.92 -4.27
CA LEU A 71 10.45 -19.84 -4.69
C LEU A 71 10.20 -19.75 -6.19
N PRO A 72 9.88 -20.87 -6.87
CA PRO A 72 9.41 -20.83 -8.24
C PRO A 72 8.03 -20.15 -8.29
N PHE A 73 7.85 -19.26 -9.26
CA PHE A 73 6.57 -18.61 -9.54
C PHE A 73 6.43 -18.48 -11.06
N GLU A 74 5.44 -19.18 -11.62
CA GLU A 74 5.28 -19.35 -13.07
C GLU A 74 6.58 -19.82 -13.76
N ASP A 75 7.14 -19.00 -14.66
CA ASP A 75 8.37 -19.27 -15.41
C ASP A 75 9.62 -18.61 -14.78
N THR A 76 9.49 -18.04 -13.59
CA THR A 76 10.56 -17.32 -12.89
C THR A 76 10.75 -17.79 -11.44
N VAL A 77 11.73 -17.20 -10.76
CA VAL A 77 12.01 -17.39 -9.34
C VAL A 77 11.91 -16.04 -8.65
N ILE A 78 11.13 -15.97 -7.56
CA ILE A 78 10.94 -14.75 -6.78
C ILE A 78 11.47 -14.93 -5.35
N ARG A 79 11.94 -13.83 -4.77
CA ARG A 79 12.28 -13.76 -3.34
C ARG A 79 11.06 -13.37 -2.55
N VAL A 80 10.74 -14.17 -1.54
CA VAL A 80 9.62 -13.91 -0.62
C VAL A 80 10.12 -14.02 0.83
N PRO A 81 9.43 -13.40 1.79
CA PRO A 81 9.68 -13.67 3.21
C PRO A 81 9.68 -15.17 3.51
N ALA A 82 10.65 -15.66 4.28
CA ALA A 82 10.70 -17.09 4.65
C ALA A 82 9.42 -17.54 5.38
N ASP A 83 8.84 -16.65 6.19
CA ASP A 83 7.61 -16.84 6.96
C ASP A 83 6.35 -16.33 6.20
N TYR A 84 6.34 -16.44 4.87
CA TYR A 84 5.23 -15.93 4.04
C TYR A 84 3.87 -16.51 4.44
N ASP A 85 3.82 -17.78 4.88
CA ASP A 85 2.57 -18.45 5.23
C ASP A 85 1.85 -17.79 6.41
N ALA A 86 2.59 -17.46 7.48
CA ALA A 86 2.04 -16.76 8.63
C ALA A 86 1.61 -15.33 8.28
N ILE A 87 2.39 -14.63 7.44
CA ILE A 87 2.07 -13.28 6.97
C ILE A 87 0.77 -13.28 6.19
N LEU A 88 0.65 -14.15 5.18
CA LEU A 88 -0.53 -14.24 4.32
C LEU A 88 -1.76 -14.70 5.12
N THR A 89 -1.59 -15.68 6.01
CA THR A 89 -2.67 -16.17 6.87
C THR A 89 -3.23 -15.07 7.77
N ARG A 90 -2.36 -14.23 8.36
CA ARG A 90 -2.81 -13.11 9.20
C ARG A 90 -3.57 -12.05 8.42
N ILE A 91 -3.08 -11.68 7.23
CA ILE A 91 -3.69 -10.63 6.41
C ILE A 91 -5.02 -11.11 5.83
N TYR A 92 -5.02 -12.29 5.21
CA TYR A 92 -6.09 -12.79 4.35
C TYR A 92 -6.96 -13.90 4.96
N GLY A 93 -6.51 -14.57 6.03
CA GLY A 93 -7.15 -15.77 6.56
C GLY A 93 -6.72 -17.01 5.77
N ASP A 94 -7.66 -17.86 5.39
CA ASP A 94 -7.39 -19.01 4.51
C ASP A 94 -7.12 -18.53 3.07
N TYR A 95 -5.89 -18.04 2.84
CA TYR A 95 -5.50 -17.33 1.62
C TYR A 95 -5.38 -18.25 0.40
N MET A 96 -5.30 -19.56 0.61
CA MET A 96 -5.28 -20.57 -0.45
C MET A 96 -6.69 -20.91 -0.95
N GLN A 97 -7.72 -20.52 -0.21
CA GLN A 97 -9.11 -20.70 -0.59
C GLN A 97 -9.64 -19.43 -1.27
N LEU A 98 -10.03 -19.55 -2.54
CA LEU A 98 -10.68 -18.44 -3.23
C LEU A 98 -11.99 -18.07 -2.52
N PRO A 99 -12.31 -16.77 -2.41
CA PRO A 99 -13.62 -16.36 -1.91
C PRO A 99 -14.73 -16.89 -2.84
N PRO A 100 -15.97 -17.03 -2.33
CA PRO A 100 -17.13 -17.35 -3.14
C PRO A 100 -17.26 -16.42 -4.36
N GLU A 101 -17.78 -16.91 -5.49
CA GLU A 101 -17.82 -16.14 -6.74
C GLU A 101 -18.54 -14.79 -6.59
N ASN A 102 -19.63 -14.74 -5.83
CA ASN A 102 -20.37 -13.51 -5.55
C ASN A 102 -19.59 -12.49 -4.70
N ALA A 103 -18.50 -12.91 -4.06
CA ALA A 103 -17.61 -12.07 -3.27
C ALA A 103 -16.29 -11.74 -4.01
N ARG A 104 -16.10 -12.24 -5.25
CA ARG A 104 -14.96 -11.88 -6.10
C ARG A 104 -15.24 -10.55 -6.81
N THR A 105 -15.12 -9.46 -6.07
CA THR A 105 -15.28 -8.10 -6.63
C THR A 105 -13.92 -7.44 -6.87
N GLU A 106 -13.83 -6.65 -7.94
CA GLU A 106 -12.65 -5.83 -8.19
C GLU A 106 -12.51 -4.73 -7.13
N LYS A 107 -11.29 -4.52 -6.64
CA LYS A 107 -10.98 -3.44 -5.68
C LYS A 107 -10.52 -2.15 -6.36
N HIS A 108 -10.27 -2.19 -7.67
CA HIS A 108 -9.88 -1.02 -8.43
C HIS A 108 -11.13 -0.19 -8.78
N ILE A 109 -10.96 1.13 -8.87
CA ILE A 109 -12.04 2.03 -9.27
C ILE A 109 -12.30 1.77 -10.75
N VAL A 110 -13.43 1.15 -11.05
CA VAL A 110 -13.86 0.85 -12.43
C VAL A 110 -14.77 1.93 -13.02
N ARG A 111 -15.33 2.80 -12.18
CA ARG A 111 -16.28 3.86 -12.57
C ARG A 111 -16.08 5.09 -11.71
N LEU A 112 -15.94 6.27 -12.33
CA LEU A 112 -15.91 7.56 -11.65
C LEU A 112 -17.14 8.38 -12.04
N ILE A 113 -17.96 8.78 -11.06
CA ILE A 113 -19.09 9.67 -11.28
C ILE A 113 -18.83 10.97 -10.51
N LEU A 114 -18.75 12.09 -11.23
CA LEU A 114 -18.56 13.42 -10.66
C LEU A 114 -19.56 14.38 -11.29
N ASN A 115 -20.32 15.13 -10.48
CA ASN A 115 -21.33 16.09 -10.96
C ASN A 115 -22.31 15.49 -11.99
N ASN A 116 -22.81 14.28 -11.72
CA ASN A 116 -23.70 13.51 -12.61
C ASN A 116 -23.10 13.15 -13.98
N GLN A 117 -21.79 13.28 -14.14
CA GLN A 117 -21.07 12.83 -15.34
C GLN A 117 -20.26 11.57 -15.01
N GLU A 118 -20.43 10.54 -15.84
CA GLU A 118 -19.65 9.31 -15.76
C GLU A 118 -18.37 9.44 -16.60
N PHE A 119 -17.26 8.99 -16.05
CA PHE A 119 -15.95 8.95 -16.67
C PHE A 119 -15.47 7.51 -16.70
N GLU A 120 -15.15 7.01 -17.90
CA GLU A 120 -14.40 5.76 -18.07
C GLU A 120 -12.95 6.01 -17.61
N LEU A 121 -12.45 5.11 -16.76
CA LEU A 121 -11.11 5.15 -16.17
C LEU A 121 -10.16 4.20 -16.88
#